data_AF-A0A921R2B4-F1
#
_entry.id   AF-A0A921R2B4-F1
#
_cell.length_a   1.000
_cell.length_b   1.000
_cell.length_c   1.000
_cell.angle_alpha   90.00
_cell.angle_beta   90.00
_cell.angle_gamma   90.00
#
_symmetry.space_group_name_H-M   'P 1'
#
loop_
_entity.id
_entity.type
_entity.pdbx_description
1 polymer ?
#
loop_
_entity_poly.entity_id
_entity_poly.type
_entity_poly.pdbx_seq_one_letter_code
_entity_poly.pdbx_strand_id
1 'polypeptide(L)'
;MAAFQVGGAVVTADDGVEIVPRILEFLQSPFDQRALSAVEYALSTVLTELVTIPGSWGTVENPRPTETISRGRPHLLVVLRRWFECILGVHACGYSLRGQFNIASFTVGARLQVKMTGIVHLFPYSRLDGGLDYTALVSSIEQFMTLRELVPPHLRVWLDLIGEGVNGVEYLIRYHTSLMEPRQAFDFVLEARNVLDQVRVLDPLVFDMIISLHPELADWDTDSYCVNWYMDAARRYADSRTD
;
A
#
# COMPACT_ATOMS: atom_id res chain seq x y z
N MET A 1 22.33 26.26 7.14
CA MET A 1 21.44 25.11 7.27
C MET A 1 20.44 25.43 8.37
N ALA A 2 19.13 25.37 8.10
CA ALA A 2 18.11 25.61 9.13
C ALA A 2 17.73 24.28 9.78
N ALA A 3 18.03 24.12 11.07
CA ALA A 3 17.70 22.92 11.85
C ALA A 3 16.60 23.26 12.86
N PHE A 4 15.49 22.52 12.83
CA PHE A 4 14.42 22.65 13.80
C PHE A 4 14.19 21.31 14.48
N GLN A 5 14.18 21.35 15.81
CA GLN A 5 13.87 20.16 16.61
C GLN A 5 12.35 20.04 16.72
N VAL A 6 11.78 19.09 15.98
CA VAL A 6 10.36 18.77 16.04
C VAL A 6 10.24 17.37 16.60
N GLY A 7 10.13 17.31 17.93
CA GLY A 7 9.45 16.20 18.54
C GLY A 7 10.09 14.82 18.52
N GLY A 8 11.39 14.72 18.79
CA GLY A 8 12.11 13.43 18.70
C GLY A 8 12.58 13.13 17.28
N ALA A 9 12.09 13.87 16.28
CA ALA A 9 12.75 14.04 15.00
C ALA A 9 13.52 15.38 14.95
N VAL A 10 14.68 15.38 14.29
CA VAL A 10 15.43 16.60 13.97
C VAL A 10 15.27 16.83 12.49
N VAL A 11 14.57 17.89 12.12
CA VAL A 11 14.36 18.25 10.71
C VAL A 11 15.42 19.24 10.31
N THR A 12 16.10 18.96 9.22
CA THR A 12 17.00 19.93 8.59
C THR A 12 16.54 20.16 7.16
N ALA A 13 16.53 21.43 6.77
CA ALA A 13 16.26 21.84 5.40
C ALA A 13 17.46 22.66 4.89
N ASP A 14 17.68 22.60 3.58
CA ASP A 14 18.67 23.45 2.91
C ASP A 14 18.38 24.94 3.15
N ASP A 15 19.44 25.75 3.11
CA ASP A 15 19.38 27.17 3.46
C ASP A 15 18.33 27.94 2.65
N GLY A 16 17.39 28.58 3.36
CA GLY A 16 16.36 29.44 2.76
C GLY A 16 14.99 28.80 2.51
N VAL A 17 14.78 27.54 2.93
CA VAL A 17 13.50 26.84 2.72
C VAL A 17 12.58 26.94 3.95
N GLU A 18 11.39 27.51 3.76
CA GLU A 18 10.36 27.59 4.81
C GLU A 18 9.61 26.26 4.92
N ILE A 19 9.76 25.59 6.07
CA ILE A 19 9.14 24.29 6.31
C ILE A 19 7.62 24.45 6.40
N VAL A 20 6.89 23.76 5.52
CA VAL A 20 5.42 23.77 5.49
C VAL A 20 4.90 23.10 6.78
N PRO A 21 4.02 23.75 7.57
CA PRO A 21 3.53 23.20 8.83
C PRO A 21 2.88 21.81 8.72
N ARG A 22 2.33 21.49 7.55
CA ARG A 22 1.73 20.18 7.26
C ARG A 22 2.73 19.03 7.33
N ILE A 23 4.03 19.28 7.14
CA ILE A 23 5.05 18.23 7.24
C ILE A 23 5.14 17.65 8.65
N LEU A 24 4.76 18.44 9.66
CA LEU A 24 4.77 18.04 11.07
C LEU A 24 3.80 16.90 11.35
N GLU A 25 2.76 16.72 10.52
CA GLU A 25 1.80 15.60 10.63
C GLU A 25 2.48 14.24 10.45
N PHE A 26 3.55 14.21 9.66
CA PHE A 26 4.29 12.99 9.31
C PHE A 26 5.47 12.72 10.24
N LEU A 27 5.80 13.65 11.13
CA LEU A 27 6.90 13.53 12.07
C LEU A 27 6.42 13.04 13.42
N GLN A 28 7.24 12.21 14.05
CA GLN A 28 7.03 11.75 15.41
C GLN A 28 7.04 12.95 16.36
N SER A 29 6.14 12.91 17.35
CA SER A 29 6.06 13.89 18.44
C SER A 29 6.68 13.27 19.70
N PRO A 30 7.36 14.03 20.58
CA PRO A 30 7.99 13.46 21.76
C PRO A 30 6.94 13.13 22.83
N PHE A 31 5.71 13.63 22.65
CA PHE A 31 4.55 13.41 23.52
C PHE A 31 3.74 12.17 23.13
N ASP A 32 4.05 11.54 21.99
CA ASP A 32 3.42 10.29 21.55
C ASP A 32 4.04 9.10 22.32
N GLN A 33 3.66 8.93 23.59
CA GLN A 33 4.25 7.98 24.55
C GLN A 33 4.04 6.48 24.24
N ARG A 34 3.62 6.09 23.03
CA ARG A 34 3.26 4.69 22.69
C ARG A 34 3.62 4.29 21.25
N ALA A 35 4.61 4.93 20.64
CA ALA A 35 5.09 4.52 19.33
C ALA A 35 6.24 3.51 19.48
N LEU A 36 6.13 2.38 18.80
CA LEU A 36 7.23 1.43 18.63
C LEU A 36 8.03 1.83 17.40
N SER A 37 9.34 1.58 17.37
CA SER A 37 10.06 1.60 16.09
C SER A 37 9.44 0.57 15.14
N ALA A 38 9.53 0.80 13.82
CA ALA A 38 9.01 -0.17 12.84
C ALA A 38 9.71 -1.54 13.00
N VAL A 39 10.98 -1.55 13.40
CA VAL A 39 11.75 -2.77 13.75
C VAL A 39 11.11 -3.50 14.93
N GLU A 40 10.86 -2.83 16.05
CA GLU A 40 10.22 -3.44 17.22
C GLU A 40 8.80 -3.92 16.92
N TYR A 41 8.05 -3.15 16.13
CA TYR A 41 6.70 -3.53 15.70
C TYR A 41 6.71 -4.84 14.90
N ALA A 42 7.59 -4.94 13.89
CA ALA A 42 7.76 -6.16 13.09
C ALA A 42 8.20 -7.35 13.94
N LEU A 43 9.11 -7.13 14.91
CA LEU A 43 9.60 -8.20 15.77
C LEU A 43 8.57 -8.69 16.78
N SER A 44 7.67 -7.82 17.25
CA SER A 44 6.69 -8.12 18.31
C SER A 44 5.30 -8.53 17.80
N THR A 45 5.01 -8.33 16.51
CA THR A 45 3.68 -8.55 15.93
C THR A 45 3.72 -9.62 14.84
N VAL A 46 2.71 -10.49 14.79
CA VAL A 46 2.51 -11.41 13.66
C VAL A 46 1.93 -10.60 12.50
N LEU A 47 2.61 -10.55 11.36
CA LEU A 47 2.28 -9.65 10.25
C LEU A 47 1.41 -10.32 9.18
N THR A 48 1.58 -11.62 9.00
CA THR A 48 0.88 -12.42 7.98
C THR A 48 0.02 -13.52 8.61
N GLU A 49 -0.81 -14.13 7.78
CA GLU A 49 -1.55 -15.33 8.13
C GLU A 49 -1.70 -16.22 6.89
N LEU A 50 -1.82 -17.52 7.13
CA LEU A 50 -2.15 -18.49 6.10
C LEU A 50 -3.66 -18.62 6.01
N VAL A 51 -4.20 -18.44 4.80
CA VAL A 51 -5.62 -18.60 4.52
C VAL A 51 -5.82 -19.67 3.48
N THR A 52 -6.82 -20.51 3.72
CA THR A 52 -7.28 -21.51 2.77
C THR A 52 -7.95 -20.84 1.59
N ILE A 53 -7.56 -21.21 0.38
CA ILE A 53 -8.23 -20.75 -0.84
C ILE A 53 -9.62 -21.43 -0.90
N PRO A 54 -10.73 -20.66 -0.88
CA PRO A 54 -12.06 -21.24 -0.94
C PRO A 54 -12.25 -22.09 -2.22
N GLY A 55 -12.79 -23.29 -2.07
CA GLY A 55 -12.99 -24.21 -3.21
C GLY A 55 -11.74 -24.95 -3.69
N SER A 56 -10.59 -24.77 -3.04
CA SER A 56 -9.38 -25.58 -3.32
C SER A 56 -9.46 -27.01 -2.79
N TRP A 57 -10.41 -27.29 -1.89
CA TRP A 57 -10.64 -28.64 -1.38
C TRP A 57 -11.26 -29.51 -2.49
N GLY A 58 -10.66 -30.68 -2.72
CA GLY A 58 -11.25 -31.66 -3.64
C GLY A 58 -12.60 -32.17 -3.17
N THR A 59 -13.37 -32.78 -4.07
CA THR A 59 -14.60 -33.48 -3.69
C THR A 59 -14.26 -34.78 -2.96
N VAL A 60 -15.25 -35.38 -2.29
CA VAL A 60 -15.10 -36.71 -1.66
C VAL A 60 -14.64 -37.76 -2.70
N GLU A 61 -15.05 -37.60 -3.96
CA GLU A 61 -14.71 -38.49 -5.07
C GLU A 61 -13.35 -38.17 -5.71
N ASN A 62 -12.81 -36.95 -5.51
CA ASN A 62 -11.50 -36.55 -6.02
C ASN A 62 -10.80 -35.61 -5.04
N PRO A 63 -10.17 -36.14 -3.97
CA PRO A 63 -9.53 -35.34 -2.95
C PRO A 63 -8.31 -34.60 -3.52
N ARG A 64 -8.30 -33.27 -3.36
CA ARG A 64 -7.18 -32.39 -3.67
C ARG A 64 -6.66 -31.78 -2.37
N PRO A 65 -5.35 -31.60 -2.23
CA PRO A 65 -4.79 -30.92 -1.07
C PRO A 65 -5.35 -29.49 -1.02
N THR A 66 -5.85 -29.12 0.16
CA THR A 66 -6.31 -27.75 0.42
C THR A 66 -5.16 -26.78 0.16
N GLU A 67 -5.36 -25.89 -0.80
CA GLU A 67 -4.37 -24.88 -1.11
C GLU A 67 -4.45 -23.75 -0.10
N THR A 68 -3.30 -23.28 0.36
CA THR A 68 -3.19 -22.16 1.28
C THR A 68 -2.32 -21.08 0.67
N ILE A 69 -2.67 -19.83 0.97
CA ILE A 69 -1.91 -18.65 0.55
C ILE A 69 -1.56 -17.82 1.78
N SER A 70 -0.33 -17.29 1.82
CA SER A 70 0.06 -16.30 2.81
C SER A 70 -0.50 -14.93 2.42
N ARG A 71 -1.16 -14.27 3.37
CA ARG A 71 -1.68 -12.91 3.21
C ARG A 71 -1.25 -11.99 4.34
N GLY A 72 -1.24 -10.69 4.09
CA GLY A 72 -1.02 -9.70 5.14
C GLY A 72 -2.24 -9.60 6.05
N ARG A 73 -2.03 -9.49 7.36
CA ARG A 73 -3.12 -9.24 8.32
C ARG A 73 -3.63 -7.80 8.18
N PRO A 74 -4.88 -7.50 8.56
CA PRO A 74 -5.47 -6.19 8.32
C PRO A 74 -4.67 -5.02 8.91
N HIS A 75 -4.07 -5.20 10.09
CA HIS A 75 -3.24 -4.16 10.71
C HIS A 75 -1.96 -3.89 9.91
N LEU A 76 -1.35 -4.91 9.29
CA LEU A 76 -0.19 -4.75 8.41
C LEU A 76 -0.59 -3.89 7.20
N LEU A 77 -1.70 -4.23 6.54
CA LEU A 77 -2.15 -3.50 5.33
C LEU A 77 -2.35 -2.01 5.62
N VAL A 78 -2.92 -1.67 6.79
CA VAL A 78 -3.07 -0.29 7.25
C VAL A 78 -1.72 0.39 7.49
N VAL A 79 -0.77 -0.29 8.13
CA VAL A 79 0.58 0.24 8.36
C VAL A 79 1.29 0.52 7.04
N LEU A 80 1.29 -0.42 6.09
CA LEU A 80 1.92 -0.25 4.79
C LEU A 80 1.31 0.91 4.00
N ARG A 81 -0.02 1.02 3.99
CA ARG A 81 -0.72 2.15 3.36
C ARG A 81 -0.28 3.49 3.96
N ARG A 82 -0.24 3.59 5.28
CA ARG A 82 0.14 4.83 5.99
C ARG A 82 1.60 5.17 5.83
N TRP A 83 2.46 4.17 5.66
CA TRP A 83 3.86 4.37 5.35
C TRP A 83 4.03 5.00 3.97
N PHE A 84 3.31 4.49 2.96
CA PHE A 84 3.27 5.10 1.64
C PHE A 84 2.69 6.52 1.68
N GLU A 85 1.59 6.73 2.42
CA GLU A 85 1.00 8.06 2.63
C GLU A 85 1.95 9.05 3.29
N CYS A 86 2.83 8.58 4.16
CA CYS A 86 3.86 9.41 4.79
C CYS A 86 4.83 9.98 3.74
N ILE A 87 5.34 9.13 2.83
CA ILE A 87 6.22 9.56 1.75
C ILE A 87 5.48 10.46 0.75
N LEU A 88 4.28 10.07 0.34
CA LEU A 88 3.44 10.86 -0.55
C LEU A 88 3.11 12.24 0.04
N GLY A 89 2.90 12.31 1.36
CA GLY A 89 2.67 13.55 2.09
C GLY A 89 3.86 14.50 2.07
N VAL A 90 5.08 13.96 2.20
CA VAL A 90 6.33 14.73 2.05
C VAL A 90 6.45 15.29 0.63
N HIS A 91 6.20 14.47 -0.39
CA HIS A 91 6.20 14.89 -1.80
C HIS A 91 5.16 15.97 -2.08
N ALA A 92 3.94 15.80 -1.55
CA ALA A 92 2.85 16.78 -1.69
C ALA A 92 3.15 18.12 -0.99
N CYS A 93 4.05 18.14 0.00
CA CYS A 93 4.53 19.36 0.63
C CYS A 93 5.68 20.04 -0.17
N GLY A 94 6.07 19.48 -1.32
CA GLY A 94 7.16 20.01 -2.15
C GLY A 94 8.55 19.55 -1.74
N TYR A 95 8.66 18.47 -0.97
CA TYR A 95 9.92 17.94 -0.46
C TYR A 95 10.19 16.50 -0.91
N SER A 96 11.44 16.09 -0.86
CA SER A 96 11.89 14.70 -0.98
C SER A 96 12.91 14.38 0.12
N LEU A 97 13.14 13.10 0.36
CA LEU A 97 14.15 12.61 1.31
C LEU A 97 15.39 12.08 0.60
N ARG A 98 15.39 12.05 -0.74
CA ARG A 98 16.46 11.54 -1.61
C ARG A 98 16.89 10.10 -1.27
N GLY A 99 15.95 9.28 -0.81
CA GLY A 99 16.17 7.93 -0.34
C GLY A 99 16.99 7.83 0.96
N GLN A 100 17.17 8.93 1.70
CA GLN A 100 17.97 8.96 2.94
C GLN A 100 17.15 8.54 4.16
N PHE A 101 16.53 7.37 4.08
CA PHE A 101 15.82 6.76 5.18
C PHE A 101 15.88 5.24 5.09
N ASN A 102 15.57 4.56 6.18
CA ASN A 102 15.41 3.11 6.22
C ASN A 102 14.31 2.73 7.21
N ILE A 103 14.13 1.44 7.48
CA ILE A 103 13.16 0.94 8.46
C ILE A 103 13.26 1.63 9.84
N ALA A 104 14.46 1.97 10.33
CA ALA A 104 14.65 2.61 11.62
C ALA A 104 14.22 4.09 11.64
N SER A 105 14.03 4.70 10.47
CA SER A 105 13.50 6.06 10.33
C SER A 105 12.00 6.15 10.62
N PHE A 106 11.30 5.04 10.89
CA PHE A 106 9.86 5.02 11.09
C PHE A 106 9.45 4.42 12.42
N THR A 107 8.31 4.91 12.91
CA THR A 107 7.63 4.40 14.09
C THR A 107 6.19 4.04 13.76
N VAL A 108 5.66 3.03 14.45
CA VAL A 108 4.26 2.61 14.39
C VAL A 108 3.62 2.89 15.74
N GLY A 109 2.63 3.78 15.75
CA GLY A 109 1.88 4.12 16.95
C GLY A 109 0.72 3.18 17.25
N ALA A 110 0.15 3.30 18.45
CA ALA A 110 -0.92 2.42 18.94
C ALA A 110 -2.20 2.38 18.06
N ARG A 111 -2.47 3.41 17.26
CA ARG A 111 -3.59 3.43 16.30
C ARG A 111 -3.12 3.10 14.87
N LEU A 112 -1.98 2.44 14.73
CA LEU A 112 -1.31 2.09 13.48
C LEU A 112 -0.85 3.32 12.68
N GLN A 113 -0.68 4.49 13.30
CA GLN A 113 -0.12 5.64 12.61
C GLN A 113 1.35 5.39 12.31
N VAL A 114 1.80 5.76 11.12
CA VAL A 114 3.22 5.69 10.73
C VAL A 114 3.77 7.09 10.68
N LYS A 115 4.88 7.32 11.38
CA LYS A 115 5.55 8.62 11.47
C LYS A 115 7.06 8.45 11.36
N MET A 116 7.72 9.45 10.77
CA MET A 116 9.18 9.49 10.69
C MET A 116 9.78 9.95 12.02
N THR A 117 10.92 9.37 12.40
CA THR A 117 11.65 9.70 13.62
C THR A 117 13.15 9.85 13.34
N GLY A 118 13.89 10.38 14.31
CA GLY A 118 15.33 10.60 14.17
C GLY A 118 15.65 11.80 13.27
N ILE A 119 16.78 11.78 12.58
CA ILE A 119 17.19 12.91 11.73
C ILE A 119 16.52 12.77 10.37
N VAL A 120 15.74 13.77 9.98
CA VAL A 120 15.02 13.84 8.70
C VAL A 120 15.60 15.01 7.91
N HIS A 121 16.25 14.69 6.78
CA HIS A 121 16.80 15.66 5.85
C HIS A 121 15.79 15.91 4.72
N LEU A 122 15.31 17.15 4.62
CA LEU A 122 14.35 17.55 3.60
C LEU A 122 15.06 18.30 2.47
N PHE A 123 14.81 17.86 1.25
CA PHE A 123 15.32 18.48 0.03
C PHE A 123 14.15 18.97 -0.82
N PRO A 124 14.31 20.02 -1.64
CA PRO A 124 13.31 20.40 -2.63
C PRO A 124 12.92 19.20 -3.50
N TYR A 125 11.62 19.05 -3.76
CA TYR A 125 11.13 17.91 -4.53
C TYR A 125 11.61 17.97 -5.98
N SER A 126 12.07 16.82 -6.48
CA SER A 126 12.28 16.55 -7.90
C SER A 126 11.75 15.15 -8.22
N ARG A 127 11.35 14.90 -9.48
CA ARG A 127 10.87 13.57 -9.89
C ARG A 127 11.95 12.49 -9.69
N LEU A 128 13.21 12.85 -9.91
CA LEU A 128 14.35 11.95 -9.71
C LEU A 128 14.49 11.56 -8.23
N ASP A 129 14.48 12.55 -7.33
CA ASP A 129 14.63 12.30 -5.90
C ASP A 129 13.40 11.59 -5.30
N GLY A 130 12.20 11.89 -5.81
CA GLY A 130 10.99 11.15 -5.45
C GLY A 130 11.06 9.67 -5.86
N GLY A 131 11.68 9.36 -7.00
CA GLY A 131 11.96 7.98 -7.40
C GLY A 131 12.93 7.25 -6.45
N LEU A 132 13.95 7.96 -5.95
CA LEU A 132 14.85 7.44 -4.92
C LEU A 132 14.11 7.14 -3.61
N ASP A 133 13.18 8.00 -3.22
CA ASP A 133 12.33 7.78 -2.04
C ASP A 133 11.48 6.51 -2.20
N TYR A 134 10.89 6.27 -3.36
CA TYR A 134 10.12 5.04 -3.58
C TYR A 134 10.97 3.78 -3.59
N THR A 135 12.18 3.84 -4.15
CA THR A 135 13.13 2.72 -4.08
C THR A 135 13.52 2.41 -2.63
N ALA A 136 13.83 3.45 -1.84
CA ALA A 136 14.14 3.31 -0.42
C ALA A 136 12.94 2.80 0.40
N LEU A 137 11.72 3.20 0.03
CA LEU A 137 10.49 2.73 0.65
C LEU A 137 10.30 1.23 0.42
N VAL A 138 10.43 0.75 -0.82
CA VAL A 138 10.32 -0.68 -1.14
C VAL A 138 11.34 -1.48 -0.34
N SER A 139 12.61 -1.07 -0.37
CA SER A 139 13.68 -1.72 0.41
C SER A 139 13.39 -1.74 1.92
N SER A 140 12.82 -0.66 2.46
CA SER A 140 12.48 -0.57 3.88
C SER A 140 11.33 -1.50 4.26
N ILE A 141 10.31 -1.64 3.40
CA ILE A 141 9.17 -2.53 3.63
C ILE A 141 9.60 -4.00 3.49
N GLU A 142 10.45 -4.31 2.52
CA GLU A 142 11.02 -5.66 2.38
C GLU A 142 11.84 -6.05 3.61
N GLN A 143 12.70 -5.15 4.10
CA GLN A 143 13.43 -5.36 5.36
C GLN A 143 12.45 -5.54 6.53
N PHE A 144 11.43 -4.70 6.64
CA PHE A 144 10.41 -4.78 7.69
C PHE A 144 9.70 -6.12 7.73
N MET A 145 9.30 -6.67 6.58
CA MET A 145 8.67 -7.98 6.51
C MET A 145 9.67 -9.10 6.83
N THR A 146 10.83 -9.08 6.17
CA THR A 146 11.83 -10.15 6.22
C THR A 146 12.57 -10.28 7.55
N LEU A 147 12.36 -9.34 8.48
CA LEU A 147 12.78 -9.52 9.88
C LEU A 147 12.23 -10.81 10.51
N ARG A 148 11.02 -11.24 10.11
CA ARG A 148 10.41 -12.48 10.65
C ARG A 148 9.66 -13.31 9.63
N GLU A 149 9.15 -12.71 8.57
CA GLU A 149 8.16 -13.32 7.69
C GLU A 149 8.50 -13.06 6.21
N LEU A 150 8.07 -13.94 5.32
CA LEU A 150 8.24 -13.71 3.88
C LEU A 150 7.21 -12.69 3.41
N VAL A 151 7.59 -11.83 2.45
CA VAL A 151 6.66 -10.91 1.79
C VAL A 151 5.60 -11.73 1.02
N PRO A 152 4.31 -11.63 1.38
CA PRO A 152 3.23 -12.27 0.65
C PRO A 152 3.19 -11.89 -0.84
N PRO A 153 2.81 -12.80 -1.75
CA PRO A 153 2.80 -12.52 -3.19
C PRO A 153 1.99 -11.28 -3.61
N HIS A 154 0.78 -11.09 -3.06
CA HIS A 154 -0.05 -9.93 -3.36
C HIS A 154 0.60 -8.59 -2.93
N LEU A 155 1.39 -8.58 -1.86
CA LEU A 155 2.13 -7.38 -1.45
C LEU A 155 3.33 -7.11 -2.36
N ARG A 156 3.94 -8.13 -2.97
CA ARG A 156 5.01 -7.92 -3.97
C ARG A 156 4.51 -7.14 -5.17
N VAL A 157 3.32 -7.48 -5.68
CA VAL A 157 2.69 -6.74 -6.79
C VAL A 157 2.59 -5.24 -6.44
N TRP A 158 2.15 -4.92 -5.23
CA TRP A 158 2.06 -3.53 -4.79
C TRP A 158 3.43 -2.85 -4.62
N LEU A 159 4.44 -3.58 -4.13
CA LEU A 159 5.81 -3.07 -4.01
C LEU A 159 6.45 -2.84 -5.38
N ASP A 160 6.20 -3.72 -6.35
CA ASP A 160 6.68 -3.58 -7.73
C ASP A 160 6.12 -2.28 -8.35
N LEU A 161 4.83 -1.99 -8.16
CA LEU A 161 4.19 -0.74 -8.61
C LEU A 161 4.82 0.51 -7.96
N ILE A 162 5.17 0.47 -6.69
CA ILE A 162 5.91 1.56 -6.04
C ILE A 162 7.31 1.69 -6.65
N GLY A 163 7.97 0.55 -6.90
CA GLY A 163 9.31 0.46 -7.46
C GLY A 163 9.43 1.06 -8.87
N GLU A 164 8.33 1.12 -9.63
CA GLU A 164 8.29 1.82 -10.93
C GLU A 164 8.49 3.34 -10.80
N GLY A 165 8.40 3.89 -9.59
CA GLY A 165 8.74 5.27 -9.29
C GLY A 165 7.58 6.27 -9.47
N VAL A 166 7.92 7.55 -9.62
CA VAL A 166 6.93 8.63 -9.75
C VAL A 166 6.33 8.60 -11.14
N ASN A 167 5.07 8.16 -11.23
CA ASN A 167 4.35 7.94 -12.49
C ASN A 167 3.03 8.72 -12.59
N GLY A 168 2.69 9.56 -11.60
CA GLY A 168 1.48 10.37 -11.62
C GLY A 168 0.20 9.60 -11.27
N VAL A 169 0.36 8.34 -10.87
CA VAL A 169 -0.71 7.38 -10.52
C VAL A 169 -0.62 6.95 -9.05
N GLU A 170 0.08 7.70 -8.23
CA GLU A 170 0.31 7.41 -6.80
C GLU A 170 -1.01 7.24 -6.03
N TYR A 171 -2.06 7.93 -6.47
CA TYR A 171 -3.41 7.74 -5.93
C TYR A 171 -3.92 6.30 -6.14
N LEU A 172 -3.72 5.71 -7.31
CA LEU A 172 -4.14 4.33 -7.61
C LEU A 172 -3.31 3.33 -6.80
N ILE A 173 -2.00 3.57 -6.65
CA ILE A 173 -1.10 2.76 -5.81
C ILE A 173 -1.56 2.77 -4.34
N ARG A 174 -1.98 3.94 -3.83
CA ARG A 174 -2.50 4.08 -2.45
C ARG A 174 -3.73 3.22 -2.18
N TYR A 175 -4.61 3.08 -3.16
CA TYR A 175 -5.87 2.34 -3.05
C TYR A 175 -5.83 0.97 -3.72
N HIS A 176 -4.64 0.40 -3.92
CA HIS A 176 -4.50 -0.90 -4.54
C HIS A 176 -5.14 -2.04 -3.72
N THR A 177 -5.77 -3.00 -4.41
CA THR A 177 -6.50 -4.12 -3.80
C THR A 177 -5.60 -5.00 -2.91
N SER A 178 -4.32 -5.11 -3.25
CA SER A 178 -3.27 -5.73 -2.39
C SER A 178 -3.18 -5.16 -0.98
N LEU A 179 -3.67 -3.95 -0.74
CA LEU A 179 -3.74 -3.33 0.60
C LEU A 179 -5.14 -3.40 1.21
N MET A 180 -6.02 -4.28 0.73
CA MET A 180 -7.40 -4.43 1.20
C MET A 180 -7.66 -5.83 1.73
N GLU A 181 -8.59 -5.94 2.70
CA GLU A 181 -9.18 -7.24 3.02
C GLU A 181 -9.97 -7.77 1.82
N PRO A 182 -10.10 -9.09 1.62
CA PRO A 182 -10.79 -9.67 0.48
C PRO A 182 -12.21 -9.14 0.27
N ARG A 183 -12.97 -8.90 1.34
CA ARG A 183 -14.32 -8.31 1.25
C ARG A 183 -14.27 -6.88 0.71
N GLN A 184 -13.34 -6.07 1.20
CA GLN A 184 -13.16 -4.70 0.74
C GLN A 184 -12.67 -4.65 -0.71
N ALA A 185 -11.74 -5.53 -1.09
CA ALA A 185 -11.27 -5.66 -2.46
C ALA A 185 -12.42 -6.06 -3.39
N PHE A 186 -13.26 -7.01 -2.96
CA PHE A 186 -14.44 -7.44 -3.71
C PHE A 186 -15.44 -6.30 -3.93
N ASP A 187 -15.80 -5.59 -2.85
CA ASP A 187 -16.72 -4.45 -2.93
C ASP A 187 -16.14 -3.35 -3.84
N PHE A 188 -14.84 -3.03 -3.71
CA PHE A 188 -14.14 -2.07 -4.56
C PHE A 188 -14.19 -2.46 -6.04
N VAL A 189 -13.91 -3.73 -6.38
CA VAL A 189 -13.95 -4.23 -7.76
C VAL A 189 -15.36 -4.11 -8.34
N LEU A 190 -16.40 -4.46 -7.55
CA LEU A 190 -17.79 -4.34 -7.97
C LEU A 190 -18.22 -2.89 -8.20
N GLU A 191 -17.84 -1.98 -7.31
CA GLU A 191 -18.15 -0.55 -7.44
C GLU A 191 -17.39 0.09 -8.61
N ALA A 192 -16.11 -0.26 -8.79
CA ALA A 192 -15.27 0.26 -9.85
C ALA A 192 -15.81 -0.10 -11.25
N ARG A 193 -16.53 -1.21 -11.39
CA ARG A 193 -17.07 -1.71 -12.67
C ARG A 193 -17.86 -0.67 -13.44
N ASN A 194 -18.88 -0.06 -12.84
CA ASN A 194 -19.75 0.89 -13.53
C ASN A 194 -18.98 2.13 -14.01
N VAL A 195 -17.93 2.51 -13.27
CA VAL A 195 -17.04 3.61 -13.63
C VAL A 195 -16.11 3.18 -14.76
N LEU A 196 -15.51 1.99 -14.68
CA LEU A 196 -14.59 1.46 -15.69
C LEU A 196 -15.28 1.24 -17.04
N ASP A 197 -16.53 0.77 -17.07
CA ASP A 197 -17.29 0.62 -18.31
C ASP A 197 -17.49 1.97 -19.01
N GLN A 198 -17.69 3.05 -18.24
CA GLN A 198 -17.78 4.41 -18.79
C GLN A 198 -16.41 4.91 -19.25
N VAL A 199 -15.36 4.72 -18.44
CA VAL A 199 -13.99 5.13 -18.78
C VAL A 199 -13.50 4.42 -20.03
N ARG A 200 -13.81 3.13 -20.20
CA ARG A 200 -13.44 2.34 -21.39
C ARG A 200 -13.93 2.97 -22.69
N VAL A 201 -15.12 3.57 -22.67
CA VAL A 201 -15.73 4.22 -23.84
C VAL A 201 -15.22 5.66 -24.00
N LEU A 202 -15.09 6.39 -22.89
CA LEU A 202 -14.77 7.82 -22.91
C LEU A 202 -13.27 8.09 -23.09
N ASP A 203 -12.42 7.28 -22.48
CA ASP A 203 -10.95 7.40 -22.52
C ASP A 203 -10.27 6.01 -22.43
N PRO A 204 -10.10 5.33 -23.58
CA PRO A 204 -9.48 4.01 -23.64
C PRO A 204 -8.04 3.96 -23.11
N LEU A 205 -7.29 5.07 -23.23
CA LEU A 205 -5.90 5.12 -22.76
C LEU A 205 -5.84 5.12 -21.22
N VAL A 206 -6.73 5.88 -20.58
CA VAL A 206 -6.86 5.87 -19.12
C VAL A 206 -7.39 4.51 -18.64
N PHE A 207 -8.30 3.89 -19.38
CA PHE A 207 -8.74 2.53 -19.09
C PHE A 207 -7.56 1.54 -19.09
N ASP A 208 -6.78 1.49 -20.18
CA ASP A 208 -5.63 0.58 -20.28
C ASP A 208 -4.60 0.82 -19.18
N MET A 209 -4.37 2.10 -18.82
CA MET A 209 -3.52 2.46 -17.69
C MET A 209 -4.06 1.90 -16.36
N ILE A 210 -5.34 2.06 -16.06
CA ILE A 210 -5.94 1.54 -14.81
C ILE A 210 -5.85 0.02 -14.78
N ILE A 211 -6.15 -0.66 -15.89
CA ILE A 211 -6.05 -2.12 -15.99
C ILE A 211 -4.61 -2.60 -15.82
N SER A 212 -3.62 -1.87 -16.34
CA SER A 212 -2.20 -2.22 -16.14
C SER A 212 -1.78 -2.16 -14.67
N LEU A 213 -2.37 -1.24 -13.90
CA LEU A 213 -2.11 -1.06 -12.47
C LEU A 213 -2.96 -1.96 -11.58
N HIS A 214 -4.09 -2.46 -12.10
CA HIS A 214 -5.01 -3.38 -11.42
C HIS A 214 -5.39 -4.53 -12.36
N PRO A 215 -4.47 -5.47 -12.61
CA PRO A 215 -4.72 -6.57 -13.54
C PRO A 215 -5.89 -7.46 -13.12
N GLU A 216 -6.26 -7.49 -11.83
CA GLU A 216 -7.47 -8.14 -11.33
C GLU A 216 -8.77 -7.55 -11.91
N LEU A 217 -8.73 -6.34 -12.48
CA LEU A 217 -9.85 -5.70 -13.18
C LEU A 217 -9.89 -6.06 -14.67
N ALA A 218 -8.83 -6.69 -15.21
CA ALA A 218 -8.72 -7.04 -16.62
C ALA A 218 -9.64 -8.21 -17.04
N ASP A 219 -9.74 -9.22 -16.18
CA ASP A 219 -10.24 -10.57 -16.49
C ASP A 219 -11.77 -10.74 -16.33
N TRP A 220 -12.54 -9.65 -16.38
CA TRP A 220 -14.01 -9.73 -16.25
C TRP A 220 -14.72 -10.16 -17.55
N ASP A 221 -14.05 -10.04 -18.69
CA ASP A 221 -14.53 -10.39 -20.04
C ASP A 221 -14.23 -11.86 -20.41
N THR A 222 -13.15 -12.39 -19.84
CA THR A 222 -12.57 -13.69 -20.18
C THR A 222 -12.99 -14.74 -19.15
N ASP A 223 -13.34 -15.95 -19.62
CA ASP A 223 -13.77 -17.11 -18.83
C ASP A 223 -12.68 -17.62 -17.84
N SER A 224 -12.33 -16.83 -16.82
CA SER A 224 -11.31 -17.16 -15.81
C SER A 224 -11.98 -17.84 -14.62
N TYR A 225 -11.68 -19.13 -14.40
CA TYR A 225 -12.48 -20.09 -13.64
C TYR A 225 -12.55 -19.90 -12.11
N CYS A 226 -11.75 -19.02 -11.50
CA CYS A 226 -11.52 -19.05 -10.04
C CYS A 226 -12.31 -17.99 -9.27
N VAL A 227 -12.39 -16.77 -9.81
CA VAL A 227 -13.14 -15.63 -9.24
C VAL A 227 -14.61 -15.66 -9.69
N ASN A 228 -14.89 -16.39 -10.78
CA ASN A 228 -16.19 -16.42 -11.42
C ASN A 228 -17.29 -17.10 -10.62
N TRP A 229 -17.09 -18.14 -9.80
CA TRP A 229 -18.27 -18.76 -9.15
C TRP A 229 -18.97 -17.81 -8.16
N TYR A 230 -18.21 -17.11 -7.32
CA TYR A 230 -18.78 -16.13 -6.38
C TYR A 230 -19.27 -14.87 -7.10
N MET A 231 -18.57 -14.42 -8.15
CA MET A 231 -18.98 -13.27 -8.95
C MET A 231 -20.20 -13.55 -9.83
N ASP A 232 -20.32 -14.75 -10.40
CA ASP A 232 -21.45 -15.20 -11.22
C ASP A 232 -22.69 -15.44 -10.32
N ALA A 233 -22.50 -15.96 -9.10
CA ALA A 233 -23.55 -16.00 -8.10
C ALA A 233 -24.02 -14.58 -7.68
N ALA A 234 -23.09 -13.64 -7.50
CA ALA A 234 -23.40 -12.24 -7.21
C ALA A 234 -24.09 -11.53 -8.40
N ARG A 235 -23.69 -11.85 -9.64
CA ARG A 235 -24.28 -11.34 -10.88
C ARG A 235 -25.73 -11.81 -11.04
N ARG A 236 -25.98 -13.11 -10.90
CA ARG A 236 -27.34 -13.67 -10.89
C ARG A 236 -28.22 -13.06 -9.79
N TYR A 237 -27.63 -12.79 -8.63
CA TYR A 237 -28.34 -12.13 -7.53
C TYR A 237 -28.70 -10.68 -7.86
N ALA A 238 -27.78 -9.90 -8.44
CA ALA A 238 -28.04 -8.52 -8.86
C ALA A 238 -29.05 -8.45 -10.01
N ASP A 239 -28.89 -9.29 -11.03
CA ASP A 239 -29.75 -9.31 -12.22
C ASP A 239 -31.19 -9.74 -11.87
N SER A 240 -31.36 -10.62 -10.87
CA SER A 240 -32.68 -11.01 -10.34
C SER A 240 -33.44 -9.91 -9.58
N ARG A 241 -32.82 -8.73 -9.36
CA ARG A 241 -33.45 -7.56 -8.74
C ARG A 241 -33.72 -6.43 -9.73
N THR A 242 -33.34 -6.61 -10.99
CA THR A 242 -33.60 -5.66 -12.09
C THR A 242 -34.76 -6.07 -13.00
N ASP A 243 -35.41 -7.21 -12.73
CA ASP A 243 -36.73 -7.59 -13.23
C ASP A 243 -37.82 -7.36 -12.17
#